data_AF-A0A7C7ABD6-F1
#
_entry.id   AF-A0A7C7ABD6-F1
#
_cell.length_a   1.000
_cell.length_b   1.000
_cell.length_c   1.000
_cell.angle_alpha   90.00
_cell.angle_beta   90.00
_cell.angle_gamma   90.00
#
_symmetry.space_group_name_H-M   'P 1'
#
loop_
_entity.id
_entity.type
_entity.pdbx_description
1 polymer ?
#
loop_
_entity_poly.entity_id
_entity_poly.type
_entity_poly.pdbx_seq_one_letter_code
_entity_poly.pdbx_strand_id
1 'polypeptide(L)' 'MEKIALTVKETAEVLGVSKDVIYWMVYRKVLPHNRTQGRGKKGKILIPKKASEVSQIKK' A
#
# COMPACT_ATOMS: atom_id res chain seq x y z
N MET A 1 14.94 -8.11 -9.72
CA MET A 1 13.54 -8.56 -9.52
C MET A 1 12.72 -7.37 -9.07
N GLU A 2 11.84 -6.84 -9.92
CA GLU A 2 10.89 -5.81 -9.49
C GLU A 2 9.87 -6.40 -8.52
N LYS A 3 9.73 -5.77 -7.35
CA LYS A 3 8.66 -6.13 -6.40
C LYS A 3 7.32 -5.69 -7.01
N ILE A 4 6.43 -6.66 -7.24
CA ILE A 4 5.09 -6.43 -7.79
C ILE A 4 4.19 -5.70 -6.78
N ALA A 5 4.44 -5.89 -5.48
CA ALA A 5 3.73 -5.22 -4.40
C ALA A 5 4.67 -4.72 -3.30
N LEU A 6 4.29 -3.59 -2.71
CA LEU A 6 4.96 -2.89 -1.63
C LEU A 6 4.23 -3.10 -0.31
N THR A 7 4.97 -3.08 0.78
CA THR A 7 4.40 -3.00 2.13
C THR A 7 3.96 -1.57 2.45
N VAL A 8 3.14 -1.39 3.48
CA VAL A 8 2.71 -0.07 3.98
C VAL A 8 3.89 0.88 4.22
N LYS A 9 5.03 0.37 4.73
CA LYS A 9 6.23 1.18 4.95
C LYS A 9 6.85 1.65 3.63
N GLU A 10 7.03 0.75 2.69
CA GLU A 10 7.61 1.09 1.38
C GLU A 10 6.67 2.02 0.59
N THR A 11 5.36 1.81 0.65
CA THR A 11 4.37 2.69 0.02
C THR A 11 4.38 4.09 0.65
N ALA A 12 4.53 4.19 1.97
CA ALA A 12 4.66 5.47 2.67
C ALA A 12 5.91 6.24 2.21
N GLU A 13 7.04 5.54 2.05
CA GLU A 13 8.29 6.12 1.54
C GLU A 13 8.15 6.59 0.08
N VAL A 14 7.50 5.80 -0.78
CA VAL A 14 7.27 6.17 -2.20
C VAL A 14 6.33 7.37 -2.35
N LEU A 15 5.27 7.42 -1.55
CA LEU A 15 4.29 8.52 -1.58
C LEU A 15 4.70 9.73 -0.75
N GLY A 16 5.75 9.63 0.07
CA GLY A 16 6.20 10.70 0.96
C GLY A 16 5.19 11.03 2.08
N VAL A 17 4.33 10.08 2.45
CA VAL A 17 3.30 10.27 3.49
C VAL A 17 3.57 9.39 4.71
N SER A 18 2.90 9.67 5.83
CA SER A 18 3.01 8.82 7.02
C SER A 18 2.33 7.46 6.82
N LYS A 19 2.78 6.45 7.58
CA LYS A 19 2.17 5.11 7.56
C LYS A 19 0.69 5.15 7.96
N ASP A 20 0.31 6.04 8.87
CA ASP A 20 -1.07 6.20 9.33
C ASP A 20 -1.99 6.67 8.20
N VAL A 21 -1.49 7.58 7.35
CA VAL A 21 -2.21 8.00 6.14
C VAL A 21 -2.42 6.81 5.21
N ILE A 22 -1.42 5.95 5.02
CA ILE A 22 -1.57 4.74 4.22
C ILE A 22 -2.59 3.78 4.85
N TYR A 23 -2.54 3.54 6.16
CA TYR A 23 -3.54 2.72 6.85
C TYR A 23 -4.96 3.27 6.68
N TRP A 24 -5.11 4.60 6.75
CA TRP A 24 -6.38 5.27 6.54
C TRP A 24 -6.87 5.18 5.08
N MET A 25 -5.97 5.32 4.10
CA MET A 25 -6.29 5.12 2.67
C MET A 25 -6.70 3.67 2.37
N VAL A 26 -6.04 2.70 2.99
CA VAL A 26 -6.40 1.28 2.91
C VAL A 26 -7.78 1.05 3.53
N TYR A 27 -8.05 1.62 4.72
CA TYR A 27 -9.34 1.53 5.39
C TYR A 27 -10.47 2.14 4.55
N ARG A 28 -10.24 3.29 3.92
CA ARG A 28 -11.19 3.97 3.01
C ARG A 28 -11.25 3.35 1.61
N LYS A 29 -10.52 2.27 1.34
CA LYS A 29 -10.43 1.60 0.03
C LYS A 29 -9.98 2.52 -1.12
N VAL A 30 -9.23 3.57 -0.81
CA VAL A 30 -8.66 4.51 -1.80
C VAL A 30 -7.49 3.86 -2.54
N LEU A 31 -6.69 3.08 -1.82
CA LEU A 31 -5.59 2.31 -2.40
C LEU A 31 -5.99 0.84 -2.60
N PRO A 32 -5.76 0.28 -3.81
CA PRO A 32 -5.93 -1.15 -4.01
C PRO A 32 -4.91 -1.88 -3.15
N HIS A 33 -5.39 -2.85 -2.38
CA HIS A 33 -4.56 -3.58 -1.44
C HIS A 33 -4.98 -5.03 -1.40
N ASN A 34 -4.00 -5.90 -1.25
CA ASN A 34 -4.18 -7.31 -0.94
C ASN A 34 -3.71 -7.57 0.47
N ARG A 35 -4.33 -8.55 1.13
CA ARG A 35 -3.89 -9.02 2.45
C ARG A 35 -3.43 -10.46 2.32
N THR A 36 -2.21 -10.74 2.73
CA THR A 36 -1.73 -12.12 2.82
C THR A 36 -2.42 -12.80 3.98
N GLN A 37 -3.16 -13.89 3.78
CA GLN A 37 -3.71 -14.64 4.90
C GLN A 37 -2.56 -15.28 5.68
N GLY A 38 -2.35 -14.84 6.93
CA GLY A 38 -1.50 -15.56 7.87
C GLY A 38 -2.33 -16.65 8.53
N ARG A 39 -1.79 -17.88 8.66
CA ARG A 39 -2.39 -19.00 9.42
C ARG A 39 -2.86 -18.51 10.81
N GLY A 40 -4.13 -18.11 10.93
CA GLY A 40 -4.74 -17.60 12.16
C GLY A 40 -4.32 -16.18 12.63
N LYS A 41 -3.57 -15.39 11.84
CA LYS A 41 -3.16 -14.01 12.21
C LYS A 41 -3.58 -12.97 11.17
N LYS A 42 -3.81 -11.72 11.63
CA LYS A 42 -4.07 -10.57 10.74
C LYS A 42 -2.93 -10.47 9.71
N GLY A 43 -3.28 -10.68 8.45
CA GLY A 43 -2.38 -10.66 7.32
C GLY A 43 -1.59 -9.37 7.11
N LYS A 44 -0.47 -9.45 6.38
CA LYS A 44 0.26 -8.25 5.94
C LYS A 44 -0.50 -7.59 4.79
N ILE A 45 -0.52 -6.26 4.79
CA ILE A 45 -1.09 -5.47 3.69
C ILE A 45 -0.01 -5.29 2.62
N LEU A 46 -0.35 -5.67 1.40
CA LEU A 46 0.46 -5.54 0.20
C LEU A 46 -0.26 -4.63 -0.79
N ILE A 47 0.41 -3.56 -1.20
CA ILE A 47 -0.12 -2.53 -2.09
C ILE A 47 0.60 -2.67 -3.44
N PRO A 48 -0.09 -2.88 -4.57
CA PRO A 48 0.55 -3.02 -5.87
C PRO A 48 1.40 -1.79 -6.21
N LYS A 49 2.64 -1.98 -6.69
CA LYS A 49 3.56 -0.88 -6.99
C LYS A 49 2.99 0.11 -8.02
N LYS A 50 2.28 -0.39 -9.04
CA LYS A 50 1.59 0.46 -10.04
C LYS A 50 0.60 1.44 -9.41
N ALA A 51 -0.08 1.03 -8.34
CA ALA A 51 -1.10 1.88 -7.70
C ALA A 51 -0.49 3.05 -6.90
N SER A 52 0.72 2.89 -6.40
CA SER A 52 1.49 3.99 -5.78
C SER A 52 1.98 5.03 -6.79
N GLU A 53 2.07 4.69 -8.07
CA GLU A 53 2.56 5.60 -9.12
C GLU A 53 1.43 6.49 -9.68
N VAL A 54 0.18 6.00 -9.73
CA VAL A 54 -0.95 6.73 -10.35
C VAL A 54 -1.34 8.00 -9.57
N SER A 55 -1.03 8.10 -8.27
CA SER A 55 -1.32 9.33 -7.50
C SER A 55 -0.39 10.50 -7.83
N GLN A 56 0.68 10.30 -8.61
CA GLN A 56 1.57 11.39 -9.05
C GLN A 56 1.05 12.16 -10.27
N ILE A 57 -0.06 11.72 -10.90
CA ILE A 57 -0.63 12.38 -12.08
C ILE A 57 -1.89 13.15 -11.69
N LYS A 58 -1.72 14.24 -10.94
CA LYS A 58 -2.67 15.37 -10.90
C LYS A 58 -1.88 16.60 -10.47
N LYS A 59 -1.11 17.13 -11.42
CA LYS A 59 -0.64 18.51 -11.43
C LYS A 59 -1.67 19.36 -12.16
#